data_AF-A0A6N4XEK4-F1
#
_entry.id   AF-A0A6N4XEK4-F1
#
_cell.length_a   1.000
_cell.length_b   1.000
_cell.length_c   1.000
_cell.angle_alpha   90.00
_cell.angle_beta   90.00
_cell.angle_gamma   90.00
#
_symmetry.space_group_name_H-M   'P 1'
#
loop_
_entity.id
_entity.type
_entity.pdbx_description
1 polymer ?
#
loop_
_entity_poly.entity_id
_entity_poly.type
_entity_poly.pdbx_seq_one_letter_code
_entity_poly.pdbx_strand_id
1 'polypeptide(L)'
;MKTIYNSIREEVIKHSKVKNSVLGNVKEWKRSHYIILSEIIKEELSESEELKGVKKFEIGNTISHVTLQRFFENDYQDKTHSDLRFLKTLDKICIFLGYKDLNAYIQCVKENKVEKKEENDEDFFQIIYKYCSTAFEFYKQLPNHKMELFESLVFHDSPFLARASQFSKELCDRGLQLITENNRSNFEVFDVHIINDEPDKKILESQEFWNLLFKTEKTGEEYFVNQLNKQLYFLRKIGNVWKIWDNYNPDAGRLNKRIEII
;
A
#
# COMPACT_ATOMS: atom_id res chain seq x y z
N MET A 1 -3.91 5.01 -8.42
CA MET A 1 -2.83 5.93 -7.95
C MET A 1 -2.99 7.42 -8.32
N LYS A 2 -3.23 7.80 -9.60
CA LYS A 2 -3.44 9.21 -10.00
C LYS A 2 -4.49 9.92 -9.13
N THR A 3 -5.55 9.21 -8.73
CA THR A 3 -6.67 9.74 -7.94
C THR A 3 -6.30 10.13 -6.51
N ILE A 4 -5.56 9.29 -5.77
CA ILE A 4 -5.14 9.56 -4.38
C ILE A 4 -4.11 10.70 -4.36
N TYR A 5 -3.13 10.63 -5.25
CA TYR A 5 -2.10 11.64 -5.37
C TYR A 5 -2.66 13.01 -5.79
N ASN A 6 -3.61 13.06 -6.73
CA ASN A 6 -4.30 14.30 -7.08
C ASN A 6 -5.13 14.83 -5.90
N SER A 7 -5.77 13.93 -5.13
CA SER A 7 -6.48 14.30 -3.90
C SER A 7 -5.55 14.96 -2.87
N ILE A 8 -4.38 14.35 -2.62
CA ILE A 8 -3.36 14.90 -1.71
C ILE A 8 -2.93 16.29 -2.19
N ARG A 9 -2.67 16.48 -3.49
CA ARG A 9 -2.30 17.79 -4.05
C ARG A 9 -3.36 18.84 -3.80
N GLU A 10 -4.63 18.51 -4.04
CA GLU A 10 -5.74 19.42 -3.80
C GLU A 10 -5.87 19.78 -2.32
N GLU A 11 -5.67 18.82 -1.41
CA GLU A 11 -5.69 19.08 0.03
C GLU A 11 -4.52 19.95 0.49
N VAL A 12 -3.31 19.75 -0.05
CA VAL A 12 -2.16 20.63 0.24
C VAL A 12 -2.46 22.07 -0.18
N ILE A 13 -3.07 22.28 -1.35
CA ILE A 13 -3.45 23.63 -1.81
C ILE A 13 -4.51 24.25 -0.88
N LYS A 14 -5.43 23.44 -0.34
CA LYS A 14 -6.50 23.87 0.57
C LYS A 14 -6.02 24.06 2.02
N HIS A 15 -4.86 23.51 2.39
CA HIS A 15 -4.32 23.55 3.75
C HIS A 15 -4.19 24.99 4.26
N SER A 16 -4.61 25.26 5.49
CA SER A 16 -4.72 26.62 6.04
C SER A 16 -3.39 27.38 5.99
N LYS A 17 -2.27 26.74 6.37
CA LYS A 17 -0.93 27.35 6.32
C LYS A 17 -0.45 27.62 4.89
N VAL A 18 -0.94 26.88 3.89
CA VAL A 18 -0.63 27.13 2.47
C VAL A 18 -1.51 28.25 1.93
N LYS A 19 -2.82 28.16 2.15
CA LYS A 19 -3.82 29.13 1.69
C LYS A 19 -3.61 30.53 2.29
N ASN A 20 -3.18 30.62 3.55
CA ASN A 20 -2.93 31.89 4.23
C ASN A 20 -1.51 32.44 3.97
N SER A 21 -0.70 31.75 3.17
CA SER A 21 0.62 32.23 2.73
C SER A 21 0.54 32.89 1.35
N VAL A 22 1.69 33.34 0.85
CA VAL A 22 1.84 33.83 -0.54
C VAL A 22 1.35 32.81 -1.57
N LEU A 23 1.42 31.51 -1.25
CA LEU A 23 1.00 30.41 -2.14
C LEU A 23 -0.50 30.42 -2.45
N GLY A 24 -1.34 30.90 -1.54
CA GLY A 24 -2.79 30.98 -1.74
C GLY A 24 -3.23 32.12 -2.68
N ASN A 25 -2.34 33.07 -2.97
CA ASN A 25 -2.62 34.23 -3.81
C ASN A 25 -2.15 34.07 -5.27
N VAL A 26 -1.55 32.92 -5.61
CA VAL A 26 -0.95 32.69 -6.92
C VAL A 26 -1.57 31.43 -7.56
N LYS A 27 -2.03 31.55 -8.80
CA LYS A 27 -2.67 30.44 -9.54
C LYS A 27 -1.69 29.37 -10.00
N GLU A 28 -0.45 29.74 -10.33
CA GLU A 28 0.59 28.83 -10.80
C GLU A 28 1.88 29.01 -10.00
N TRP A 29 2.39 27.90 -9.47
CA TRP A 29 3.58 27.92 -8.64
C TRP A 29 4.86 27.83 -9.47
N LYS A 30 5.69 28.86 -9.34
CA LYS A 30 7.09 28.88 -9.80
C LYS A 30 8.03 28.24 -8.77
N ARG A 31 9.28 27.94 -9.15
CA ARG A 31 10.32 27.38 -8.27
C ARG A 31 10.39 28.03 -6.87
N SER A 32 10.33 29.36 -6.78
CA SER A 32 10.35 30.08 -5.50
C SER A 32 9.19 29.73 -4.57
N HIS A 33 8.03 29.42 -5.12
CA HIS A 33 6.84 29.00 -4.37
C HIS A 33 7.02 27.59 -3.79
N TYR A 34 7.66 26.68 -4.52
CA TYR A 34 8.01 25.34 -3.98
C TYR A 34 9.06 25.41 -2.86
N ILE A 35 9.93 26.42 -2.86
CA ILE A 35 10.85 26.69 -1.73
C ILE A 35 10.05 27.12 -0.50
N ILE A 36 9.09 28.02 -0.67
CA ILE A 36 8.21 28.46 0.42
C ILE A 36 7.38 27.28 0.95
N LEU A 37 6.80 26.46 0.07
CA LEU A 37 6.04 25.27 0.47
C LEU A 37 6.92 24.26 1.25
N SER A 38 8.16 24.06 0.81
CA SER A 38 9.13 23.20 1.50
C SER A 38 9.37 23.66 2.93
N GLU A 39 9.53 24.96 3.17
CA GLU A 39 9.71 25.49 4.54
C GLU A 39 8.44 25.38 5.37
N ILE A 40 7.26 25.71 4.82
CA ILE A 40 5.97 25.55 5.52
C ILE A 40 5.78 24.10 5.99
N ILE A 41 6.00 23.13 5.09
CA ILE A 41 5.89 21.71 5.41
C ILE A 41 6.91 21.33 6.49
N LYS A 42 8.17 21.75 6.34
CA LYS A 42 9.23 21.44 7.30
C LYS A 42 8.93 21.97 8.70
N GLU A 43 8.42 23.19 8.82
CA GLU A 43 8.01 23.78 10.09
C GLU A 43 6.93 22.92 10.76
N GLU A 44 5.86 22.59 10.04
CA GLU A 44 4.78 21.72 10.55
C GLU A 44 5.31 20.33 10.97
N LEU A 45 6.10 19.69 10.12
CA LEU A 45 6.66 18.36 10.39
C LEU A 45 7.63 18.36 11.57
N SER A 46 8.25 19.50 11.87
CA SER A 46 9.14 19.64 13.03
C SER A 46 8.39 19.68 14.36
N GLU A 47 7.14 20.14 14.34
CA GLU A 47 6.25 20.25 15.49
C GLU A 47 5.29 19.05 15.64
N SER A 48 5.12 18.26 14.56
CA SER A 48 4.22 17.11 14.52
C SER A 48 4.59 16.02 15.53
N GLU A 49 3.58 15.58 16.29
CA GLU A 49 3.73 14.49 17.26
C GLU A 49 4.00 13.14 16.59
N GLU A 50 3.48 12.96 15.38
CA GLU A 50 3.64 11.76 14.56
C GLU A 50 5.06 11.61 14.00
N LEU A 51 5.89 12.64 14.16
CA LEU A 51 7.28 12.72 13.70
C LEU A 51 8.26 12.89 14.86
N LYS A 52 8.03 12.17 15.96
CA LYS A 52 8.93 12.06 17.11
C LYS A 52 9.70 10.72 17.09
N GLY A 53 10.82 10.66 17.81
CA GLY A 53 11.59 9.43 18.02
C GLY A 53 12.10 8.76 16.73
N VAL A 54 11.96 7.43 16.66
CA VAL A 54 12.49 6.58 15.57
C VAL A 54 11.94 6.99 14.20
N LYS A 55 10.66 7.33 14.11
CA LYS A 55 10.00 7.73 12.86
C LYS A 55 10.65 8.97 12.24
N LYS A 56 11.09 9.94 13.05
CA LYS A 56 11.84 11.12 12.57
C LYS A 56 13.15 10.74 11.87
N PHE A 57 13.87 9.74 12.38
CA PHE A 57 15.11 9.26 11.78
C PHE A 57 14.87 8.48 10.47
N GLU A 58 13.74 7.78 10.37
CA GLU A 58 13.42 6.92 9.22
C GLU A 58 12.92 7.69 7.99
N ILE A 59 12.06 8.69 8.19
CA ILE A 59 11.42 9.44 7.09
C ILE A 59 11.95 10.87 6.93
N GLY A 60 12.59 11.42 7.97
CA GLY A 60 13.01 12.81 8.05
C GLY A 60 11.83 13.77 8.18
N ASN A 61 12.12 15.05 8.41
CA ASN A 61 11.11 16.11 8.54
C ASN A 61 11.20 17.16 7.42
N THR A 62 11.88 16.85 6.31
CA THR A 62 12.07 17.78 5.19
C THR A 62 11.69 17.13 3.86
N ILE A 63 11.18 17.93 2.94
CA ILE A 63 10.95 17.57 1.54
C ILE A 63 11.58 18.66 0.70
N SER A 64 12.46 18.33 -0.24
CA SER A 64 13.10 19.38 -1.05
C SER A 64 12.10 20.05 -1.99
N HIS A 65 12.32 21.33 -2.27
CA HIS A 65 11.51 22.08 -3.25
C HIS A 65 11.48 21.43 -4.65
N VAL A 66 12.56 20.75 -5.06
CA VAL A 66 12.63 20.01 -6.34
C VAL A 66 11.71 18.80 -6.32
N THR A 67 11.65 18.07 -5.21
CA THR A 67 10.74 16.94 -5.03
C THR A 67 9.28 17.41 -5.03
N LEU A 68 8.98 18.50 -4.32
CA LEU A 68 7.63 19.09 -4.34
C LEU A 68 7.24 19.58 -5.73
N GLN A 69 8.16 20.22 -6.46
CA GLN A 69 7.92 20.65 -7.83
C GLN A 69 7.53 19.48 -8.74
N ARG A 70 8.32 18.39 -8.74
CA ARG A 70 7.98 17.16 -9.49
C ARG A 70 6.65 16.58 -9.05
N PHE A 71 6.39 16.60 -7.74
CA PHE A 71 5.12 16.16 -7.16
C PHE A 71 3.93 16.97 -7.62
N PHE A 72 4.03 18.27 -7.90
CA PHE A 72 2.91 19.08 -8.40
C PHE A 72 2.85 19.18 -9.94
N GLU A 73 3.97 19.01 -10.64
CA GLU A 73 4.05 19.15 -12.11
C GLU A 73 3.84 17.83 -12.86
N ASN A 74 3.54 16.72 -12.17
CA ASN A 74 3.28 15.41 -12.77
C ASN A 74 4.48 14.81 -13.52
N ASP A 75 5.70 15.19 -13.13
CA ASP A 75 6.94 14.73 -13.78
C ASP A 75 7.43 13.37 -13.26
N TYR A 76 6.50 12.53 -12.79
CA TYR A 76 6.79 11.17 -12.35
C TYR A 76 6.38 10.19 -13.45
N GLN A 77 7.36 9.44 -13.95
CA GLN A 77 7.09 8.29 -14.83
C GLN A 77 6.46 7.16 -14.00
N ASP A 78 5.71 6.25 -14.62
CA ASP A 78 4.99 5.16 -13.92
C ASP A 78 5.90 4.32 -12.99
N LYS A 79 7.20 4.25 -13.28
CA LYS A 79 8.21 3.58 -12.44
C LYS A 79 8.58 4.31 -11.15
N THR A 80 8.34 5.63 -11.05
CA THR A 80 8.69 6.44 -9.88
C THR A 80 7.64 6.35 -8.77
N HIS A 81 6.43 5.90 -9.12
CA HIS A 81 5.34 5.71 -8.19
C HIS A 81 5.56 4.58 -7.16
N SER A 82 6.48 3.66 -7.44
CA SER A 82 6.89 2.58 -6.54
C SER A 82 8.25 2.82 -5.85
N ASP A 83 8.84 4.01 -6.02
CA ASP A 83 10.09 4.38 -5.35
C ASP A 83 9.82 4.60 -3.85
N LEU A 84 10.55 3.91 -2.97
CA LEU A 84 10.48 4.11 -1.52
C LEU A 84 10.68 5.59 -1.15
N ARG A 85 11.50 6.33 -1.89
CA ARG A 85 11.68 7.78 -1.70
C ARG A 85 10.41 8.57 -2.02
N PHE A 86 9.64 8.14 -3.00
CA PHE A 86 8.36 8.74 -3.35
C PHE A 86 7.30 8.43 -2.27
N LEU A 87 7.23 7.18 -1.79
CA LEU A 87 6.33 6.81 -0.70
C LEU A 87 6.63 7.59 0.59
N LYS A 88 7.92 7.73 0.97
CA LYS A 88 8.32 8.58 2.11
C LYS A 88 7.95 10.05 1.90
N THR A 89 7.94 10.53 0.66
CA THR A 89 7.47 11.89 0.33
C THR A 89 5.97 12.00 0.58
N LEU A 90 5.17 11.06 0.09
CA LEU A 90 3.73 11.02 0.32
C LEU A 90 3.40 10.93 1.81
N ASP A 91 4.11 10.10 2.55
CA ASP A 91 3.93 9.91 3.98
C ASP A 91 4.12 11.22 4.75
N LYS A 92 5.22 11.94 4.47
CA LYS A 92 5.45 13.28 5.03
C LYS A 92 4.38 14.29 4.65
N ILE A 93 3.88 14.26 3.41
CA ILE A 93 2.80 15.17 3.00
C ILE A 93 1.50 14.83 3.75
N CYS A 94 1.18 13.55 3.96
CA CYS A 94 0.01 13.15 4.73
C CYS A 94 0.13 13.57 6.20
N ILE A 95 1.33 13.46 6.80
CA ILE A 95 1.59 13.97 8.15
C ILE A 95 1.44 15.48 8.21
N PHE A 96 1.91 16.20 7.20
CA PHE A 96 1.68 17.64 7.07
C PHE A 96 0.19 17.99 7.00
N LEU A 97 -0.63 17.17 6.34
CA LEU A 97 -2.07 17.33 6.26
C LEU A 97 -2.81 16.93 7.56
N GLY A 98 -2.10 16.50 8.60
CA GLY A 98 -2.67 16.15 9.90
C GLY A 98 -3.02 14.66 10.08
N TYR A 99 -2.62 13.80 9.15
CA TYR A 99 -2.81 12.36 9.26
C TYR A 99 -1.62 11.68 9.91
N LYS A 100 -1.82 10.48 10.45
CA LYS A 100 -0.72 9.71 11.07
C LYS A 100 0.37 9.32 10.07
N ASP A 101 -0.04 8.93 8.88
CA ASP A 101 0.78 8.44 7.78
C ASP A 101 -0.07 8.37 6.49
N LEU A 102 0.54 7.95 5.39
CA LEU A 102 -0.14 7.74 4.12
C LEU A 102 -1.30 6.72 4.24
N ASN A 103 -1.16 5.68 5.05
CA ASN A 103 -2.20 4.65 5.20
C ASN A 103 -3.44 5.23 5.89
N ALA A 104 -3.24 6.02 6.95
CA ALA A 104 -4.31 6.72 7.64
C ALA A 104 -5.05 7.69 6.70
N TYR A 105 -4.31 8.41 5.85
CA TYR A 105 -4.92 9.25 4.81
C TYR A 105 -5.79 8.44 3.85
N ILE A 106 -5.24 7.35 3.30
CA ILE A 106 -5.96 6.47 2.37
C ILE A 106 -7.22 5.90 3.02
N GLN A 107 -7.15 5.53 4.30
CA GLN A 107 -8.30 5.05 5.05
C GLN A 107 -9.37 6.15 5.23
N CYS A 108 -8.97 7.36 5.64
CA CYS A 108 -9.90 8.47 5.81
C CYS A 108 -10.59 8.88 4.49
N VAL A 109 -9.86 8.93 3.37
CA VAL A 109 -10.46 9.19 2.05
C VAL A 109 -11.47 8.13 1.65
N LYS A 110 -11.28 6.87 2.09
CA LYS A 110 -12.27 5.79 1.88
C LYS A 110 -13.50 6.00 2.75
N GLU A 111 -13.32 6.27 4.05
CA GLU A 111 -14.42 6.54 4.99
C GLU A 111 -15.27 7.75 4.56
N ASN A 112 -14.64 8.84 4.13
CA ASN A 112 -15.34 10.02 3.60
C ASN A 112 -16.03 9.77 2.24
N LYS A 113 -15.60 8.75 1.48
CA LYS A 113 -16.30 8.27 0.27
C LYS A 113 -17.47 7.34 0.63
N VAL A 114 -17.41 6.65 1.76
CA VAL A 114 -18.48 5.79 2.29
C VAL A 114 -19.67 6.62 2.76
N GLU A 115 -19.47 7.79 3.39
CA GLU A 115 -20.58 8.70 3.76
C GLU A 115 -21.37 9.28 2.56
N LYS A 116 -20.84 9.14 1.34
CA LYS A 116 -21.50 9.59 0.09
C LYS A 116 -22.05 8.44 -0.77
N LYS A 117 -21.94 7.19 -0.34
CA LYS A 117 -22.48 6.03 -1.06
C LYS A 117 -23.57 5.37 -0.22
N GLU A 118 -24.77 5.34 -0.78
CA GLU A 118 -25.94 4.65 -0.22
C GLU A 118 -25.62 3.19 0.14
N GLU A 119 -26.23 2.74 1.24
CA GLU A 119 -26.23 1.37 1.75
C GLU A 119 -26.64 0.36 0.65
N ASN A 120 -25.67 -0.28 0.00
CA ASN A 120 -25.76 -1.65 -0.52
C ASN A 120 -24.51 -2.17 -1.23
N ASP A 121 -23.47 -1.36 -1.43
CA ASP A 121 -22.20 -1.84 -1.97
C ASP A 121 -21.30 -2.34 -0.83
N GLU A 122 -21.17 -3.67 -0.68
CA GLU A 122 -20.05 -4.22 0.09
C GLU A 122 -18.74 -3.62 -0.44
N ASP A 123 -17.92 -3.08 0.47
CA ASP A 123 -16.66 -2.45 0.10
C ASP A 123 -15.65 -3.53 -0.35
N PHE A 124 -15.73 -3.93 -1.62
CA PHE A 124 -14.88 -4.96 -2.20
C PHE A 124 -13.39 -4.60 -2.12
N PHE A 125 -13.06 -3.31 -2.00
CA PHE A 125 -11.70 -2.89 -1.67
C PHE A 125 -11.26 -3.49 -0.33
N GLN A 126 -12.12 -3.49 0.68
CA GLN A 126 -11.81 -4.05 2.01
C GLN A 126 -11.57 -5.54 1.95
N ILE A 127 -12.28 -6.28 1.09
CA ILE A 127 -12.03 -7.71 0.90
C ILE A 127 -10.59 -7.92 0.39
N ILE A 128 -10.17 -7.16 -0.63
CA ILE A 128 -8.80 -7.26 -1.18
C ILE A 128 -7.76 -6.78 -0.17
N TYR A 129 -8.00 -5.68 0.54
CA TYR A 129 -7.08 -5.17 1.55
C TYR A 129 -6.91 -6.15 2.71
N LYS A 130 -8.00 -6.70 3.24
CA LYS A 130 -7.97 -7.73 4.28
C LYS A 130 -7.20 -8.95 3.79
N TYR A 131 -7.40 -9.38 2.54
CA TYR A 131 -6.61 -10.45 1.95
C TYR A 131 -5.10 -10.14 1.96
N CYS A 132 -4.66 -8.99 1.46
CA CYS A 132 -3.25 -8.63 1.46
C CYS A 132 -2.68 -8.53 2.89
N SER A 133 -3.46 -7.97 3.82
CA SER A 133 -3.06 -7.92 5.23
C SER A 133 -2.91 -9.32 5.83
N THR A 134 -3.86 -10.22 5.58
CA THR A 134 -3.81 -11.61 6.04
C THR A 134 -2.64 -12.36 5.40
N ALA A 135 -2.35 -12.12 4.12
CA ALA A 135 -1.18 -12.71 3.45
C ALA A 135 0.14 -12.21 4.05
N PHE A 136 0.22 -10.93 4.43
CA PHE A 136 1.38 -10.41 5.14
C PHE A 136 1.54 -11.03 6.53
N GLU A 137 0.44 -11.15 7.30
CA GLU A 137 0.45 -11.86 8.59
C GLU A 137 0.84 -13.32 8.43
N PHE A 138 0.35 -13.99 7.40
CA PHE A 138 0.76 -15.35 7.06
C PHE A 138 2.27 -15.46 6.84
N TYR A 139 2.87 -14.53 6.07
CA TYR A 139 4.33 -14.52 5.87
C TYR A 139 5.12 -14.32 7.17
N LYS A 140 4.59 -13.57 8.15
CA LYS A 140 5.20 -13.44 9.48
C LYS A 140 5.18 -14.74 10.28
N GLN A 141 4.27 -15.66 9.98
CA GLN A 141 4.18 -16.93 10.69
C GLN A 141 5.17 -17.96 10.16
N LEU A 142 5.75 -17.76 8.97
CA LEU A 142 6.75 -18.67 8.40
C LEU A 142 7.93 -18.86 9.39
N PRO A 143 8.44 -20.10 9.55
CA PRO A 143 8.11 -21.29 8.77
C PRO A 143 6.86 -22.06 9.24
N ASN A 144 6.08 -21.57 10.22
CA ASN A 144 4.85 -22.22 10.64
C ASN A 144 3.74 -22.00 9.59
N HIS A 145 3.27 -23.11 9.00
CA HIS A 145 2.31 -23.09 7.91
C HIS A 145 0.85 -22.90 8.41
N LYS A 146 0.47 -21.65 8.70
CA LYS A 146 -0.85 -21.29 9.29
C LYS A 146 -1.89 -20.86 8.26
N MET A 147 -2.34 -21.79 7.42
CA MET A 147 -3.33 -21.51 6.36
C MET A 147 -4.72 -21.14 6.89
N GLU A 148 -5.04 -21.49 8.13
CA GLU A 148 -6.29 -21.15 8.81
C GLU A 148 -6.58 -19.63 8.85
N LEU A 149 -5.54 -18.79 8.72
CA LEU A 149 -5.68 -17.33 8.66
C LEU A 149 -6.59 -16.86 7.50
N PHE A 150 -6.70 -17.65 6.43
CA PHE A 150 -7.49 -17.30 5.24
C PHE A 150 -8.95 -17.76 5.30
N GLU A 151 -9.39 -18.54 6.28
CA GLU A 151 -10.74 -19.15 6.34
C GLU A 151 -11.87 -18.12 6.31
N SER A 152 -11.64 -16.94 6.89
CA SER A 152 -12.62 -15.85 6.90
C SER A 152 -12.74 -15.14 5.54
N LEU A 153 -11.73 -15.26 4.67
CA LEU A 153 -11.61 -14.50 3.43
C LEU A 153 -11.76 -15.34 2.16
N VAL A 154 -11.54 -16.65 2.26
CA VAL A 154 -11.54 -17.58 1.13
C VAL A 154 -12.46 -18.75 1.43
N PHE A 155 -13.16 -19.27 0.42
CA PHE A 155 -13.92 -20.52 0.57
C PHE A 155 -13.01 -21.74 0.70
N HIS A 156 -13.36 -22.69 1.57
CA HIS A 156 -12.56 -23.90 1.83
C HIS A 156 -12.27 -24.73 0.56
N ASP A 157 -13.24 -24.89 -0.32
CA ASP A 157 -13.10 -25.68 -1.55
C ASP A 157 -12.57 -24.87 -2.75
N SER A 158 -11.95 -23.73 -2.48
CA SER A 158 -11.43 -22.85 -3.53
C SER A 158 -10.15 -23.42 -4.17
N PRO A 159 -9.97 -23.22 -5.49
CA PRO A 159 -8.69 -23.47 -6.14
C PRO A 159 -7.55 -22.65 -5.55
N PHE A 160 -7.86 -21.48 -4.97
CA PHE A 160 -6.91 -20.62 -4.28
C PHE A 160 -6.17 -21.37 -3.17
N LEU A 161 -6.90 -21.97 -2.22
CA LEU A 161 -6.30 -22.56 -1.03
C LEU A 161 -5.36 -23.72 -1.38
N ALA A 162 -5.73 -24.53 -2.37
CA ALA A 162 -4.89 -25.61 -2.86
C ALA A 162 -3.55 -25.09 -3.40
N ARG A 163 -3.57 -24.06 -4.26
CA ARG A 163 -2.35 -23.47 -4.82
C ARG A 163 -1.53 -22.73 -3.77
N ALA A 164 -2.17 -21.91 -2.95
CA ALA A 164 -1.53 -21.16 -1.88
C ALA A 164 -0.80 -22.11 -0.93
N SER A 165 -1.50 -23.15 -0.45
CA SER A 165 -0.93 -24.18 0.44
C SER A 165 0.25 -24.92 -0.18
N GLN A 166 0.23 -25.20 -1.48
CA GLN A 166 1.36 -25.85 -2.15
C GLN A 166 2.58 -24.93 -2.16
N PHE A 167 2.42 -23.69 -2.63
CA PHE A 167 3.53 -22.74 -2.73
C PHE A 167 4.12 -22.39 -1.37
N SER A 168 3.28 -22.18 -0.35
CA SER A 168 3.75 -21.81 0.97
C SER A 168 4.43 -22.96 1.71
N LYS A 169 4.02 -24.22 1.46
CA LYS A 169 4.71 -25.38 2.05
C LYS A 169 6.18 -25.43 1.63
N GLU A 170 6.48 -25.16 0.36
CA GLU A 170 7.86 -25.07 -0.11
C GLU A 170 8.65 -23.94 0.56
N LEU A 171 8.00 -22.82 0.89
CA LEU A 171 8.64 -21.72 1.63
C LEU A 171 8.92 -22.10 3.10
N CYS A 172 7.98 -22.82 3.73
CA CYS A 172 8.12 -23.37 5.08
C CYS A 172 9.26 -24.39 5.16
N ASP A 173 9.33 -25.33 4.22
CA ASP A 173 10.36 -26.39 4.18
C ASP A 173 11.78 -25.81 4.05
N ARG A 174 11.90 -24.61 3.46
CA ARG A 174 13.16 -23.85 3.35
C ARG A 174 13.50 -23.02 4.60
N GLY A 175 12.63 -23.00 5.61
CA GLY A 175 12.88 -22.29 6.87
C GLY A 175 12.95 -20.78 6.71
N LEU A 176 12.16 -20.21 5.79
CA LEU A 176 12.11 -18.76 5.58
C LEU A 176 11.44 -18.07 6.77
N GLN A 177 11.99 -16.92 7.15
CA GLN A 177 11.45 -16.03 8.16
C GLN A 177 11.35 -14.62 7.58
N LEU A 178 10.21 -13.98 7.76
CA LEU A 178 10.01 -12.59 7.32
C LEU A 178 10.64 -11.61 8.32
N ILE A 179 11.53 -10.75 7.84
CA ILE A 179 12.17 -9.70 8.62
C ILE A 179 11.24 -8.48 8.66
N THR A 180 10.80 -8.08 9.85
CA THR A 180 9.82 -6.99 10.03
C THR A 180 10.37 -5.81 10.83
N GLU A 181 11.55 -5.98 11.45
CA GLU A 181 12.25 -4.95 12.19
C GLU A 181 12.51 -3.73 11.32
N ASN A 182 12.28 -2.53 11.87
CA ASN A 182 12.43 -1.26 11.17
C ASN A 182 11.64 -1.16 9.85
N ASN A 183 10.47 -1.81 9.81
CA ASN A 183 9.55 -1.79 8.66
C ASN A 183 10.20 -2.26 7.35
N ARG A 184 11.20 -3.15 7.45
CA ARG A 184 11.93 -3.69 6.29
C ARG A 184 11.04 -4.52 5.37
N SER A 185 9.94 -5.05 5.89
CA SER A 185 8.89 -5.68 5.11
C SER A 185 7.56 -4.96 5.31
N ASN A 186 6.84 -4.68 4.22
CA ASN A 186 5.53 -4.04 4.18
C ASN A 186 4.82 -4.35 2.85
N PHE A 187 3.54 -4.02 2.80
CA PHE A 187 2.73 -4.07 1.59
C PHE A 187 1.83 -2.85 1.51
N GLU A 188 1.37 -2.54 0.30
CA GLU A 188 0.39 -1.48 0.06
C GLU A 188 -0.59 -1.90 -1.04
N VAL A 189 -1.87 -1.58 -0.87
CA VAL A 189 -2.90 -1.77 -1.90
C VAL A 189 -3.31 -0.40 -2.41
N PHE A 190 -2.91 -0.08 -3.64
CA PHE A 190 -3.07 1.26 -4.20
C PHE A 190 -4.43 1.50 -4.84
N ASP A 191 -4.94 0.47 -5.51
CA ASP A 191 -6.17 0.57 -6.29
C ASP A 191 -6.83 -0.80 -6.39
N VAL A 192 -8.15 -0.77 -6.52
CA VAL A 192 -8.97 -1.94 -6.80
C VAL A 192 -10.10 -1.47 -7.71
N HIS A 193 -10.20 -2.05 -8.90
CA HIS A 193 -11.31 -1.81 -9.83
C HIS A 193 -12.07 -3.09 -10.11
N ILE A 194 -13.39 -2.96 -10.19
CA ILE A 194 -14.28 -4.03 -10.62
C ILE A 194 -14.21 -4.11 -12.15
N ILE A 195 -13.74 -5.23 -12.68
CA ILE A 195 -13.70 -5.54 -14.11
C ILE A 195 -15.02 -6.18 -14.55
N ASN A 196 -15.60 -7.04 -13.70
CA ASN A 196 -16.89 -7.66 -13.96
C ASN A 196 -17.75 -7.62 -12.69
N ASP A 197 -19.03 -7.30 -12.89
CA ASP A 197 -20.05 -7.15 -11.86
C ASP A 197 -21.28 -8.00 -12.19
N GLU A 198 -21.31 -9.23 -11.69
CA GLU A 198 -22.45 -10.13 -11.74
C GLU A 198 -23.06 -10.28 -10.33
N PRO A 199 -24.36 -10.64 -10.21
CA PRO A 199 -25.04 -10.71 -8.91
C PRO A 199 -24.39 -11.65 -7.89
N ASP A 200 -23.78 -12.73 -8.36
CA ASP A 200 -23.13 -13.77 -7.54
C ASP A 200 -21.61 -13.88 -7.78
N LYS A 201 -21.05 -13.08 -8.70
CA LYS A 201 -19.63 -13.11 -9.06
C LYS A 201 -19.09 -11.73 -9.35
N LYS A 202 -17.90 -11.43 -8.85
CA LYS A 202 -17.18 -10.20 -9.21
C LYS A 202 -15.75 -10.52 -9.58
N ILE A 203 -15.25 -9.83 -10.58
CA ILE A 203 -13.84 -9.87 -10.94
C ILE A 203 -13.26 -8.51 -10.61
N LEU A 204 -12.23 -8.50 -9.77
CA LEU A 204 -11.54 -7.28 -9.38
C LEU A 204 -10.10 -7.35 -9.84
N GLU A 205 -9.56 -6.27 -10.36
CA GLU A 205 -8.11 -6.11 -10.51
C GLU A 205 -7.60 -5.18 -9.44
N SER A 206 -6.51 -5.58 -8.81
CA SER A 206 -5.80 -4.77 -7.84
C SER A 206 -4.49 -4.25 -8.42
N GLN A 207 -4.01 -3.16 -7.84
CA GLN A 207 -2.62 -2.74 -7.94
C GLN A 207 -2.03 -2.73 -6.54
N GLU A 208 -1.02 -3.57 -6.31
CA GLU A 208 -0.43 -3.84 -5.01
C GLU A 208 1.07 -3.64 -5.06
N PHE A 209 1.67 -3.24 -3.96
CA PHE A 209 3.12 -3.26 -3.78
C PHE A 209 3.50 -4.15 -2.63
N TRP A 210 4.52 -4.96 -2.87
CA TRP A 210 5.07 -5.88 -1.89
C TRP A 210 6.56 -5.61 -1.76
N ASN A 211 6.97 -5.19 -0.57
CA ASN A 211 8.35 -5.04 -0.18
C ASN A 211 8.62 -6.03 0.96
N LEU A 212 9.19 -7.19 0.68
CA LEU A 212 9.40 -8.27 1.65
C LEU A 212 10.87 -8.67 1.67
N LEU A 213 11.43 -8.77 2.87
CA LEU A 213 12.75 -9.30 3.12
C LEU A 213 12.60 -10.59 3.92
N PHE A 214 13.01 -11.70 3.33
CA PHE A 214 13.07 -12.99 4.01
C PHE A 214 14.51 -13.35 4.33
N LYS A 215 14.69 -14.12 5.40
CA LYS A 215 15.96 -14.75 5.74
C LYS A 215 15.74 -16.24 5.98
N THR A 216 16.64 -17.08 5.49
CA THR A 216 16.62 -18.52 5.81
C THR A 216 17.27 -18.77 7.15
N GLU A 217 16.64 -19.59 8.00
CA GLU A 217 17.19 -19.94 9.31
C GLU A 217 18.55 -20.67 9.23
N LYS A 218 18.74 -21.53 8.22
CA LYS A 218 19.92 -22.40 8.10
C LYS A 218 21.18 -21.68 7.63
N THR A 219 21.10 -20.91 6.54
CA THR A 219 22.27 -20.27 5.90
C THR A 219 22.38 -18.78 6.23
N GLY A 220 21.30 -18.17 6.73
CA GLY A 220 21.21 -16.73 6.94
C GLY A 220 21.13 -15.91 5.66
N GLU A 221 20.95 -16.55 4.50
CA GLU A 221 20.76 -15.87 3.21
C GLU A 221 19.50 -15.03 3.19
N GLU A 222 19.59 -13.87 2.55
CA GLU A 222 18.51 -12.90 2.43
C GLU A 222 17.88 -12.92 1.04
N TYR A 223 16.55 -12.90 1.00
CA TYR A 223 15.75 -12.93 -0.21
C TYR A 223 14.80 -11.74 -0.24
N PHE A 224 14.90 -10.94 -1.31
CA PHE A 224 14.15 -9.69 -1.43
C PHE A 224 13.07 -9.79 -2.51
N VAL A 225 11.87 -9.35 -2.14
CA VAL A 225 10.72 -9.13 -3.02
C VAL A 225 10.40 -7.66 -2.96
N ASN A 226 10.55 -6.95 -4.08
CA ASN A 226 10.18 -5.54 -4.19
C ASN A 226 9.55 -5.36 -5.54
N GLN A 227 8.22 -5.40 -5.55
CA GLN A 227 7.46 -5.48 -6.79
C GLN A 227 6.11 -4.81 -6.66
N LEU A 228 5.77 -4.13 -7.75
CA LEU A 228 4.43 -3.68 -8.04
C LEU A 228 3.71 -4.81 -8.79
N ASN A 229 2.67 -5.36 -8.18
CA ASN A 229 1.88 -6.44 -8.73
C ASN A 229 0.54 -5.91 -9.21
N LYS A 230 0.07 -6.50 -10.31
CA LYS A 230 -1.33 -6.45 -10.71
C LYS A 230 -1.90 -7.85 -10.57
N GLN A 231 -2.98 -7.99 -9.81
CA GLN A 231 -3.62 -9.29 -9.58
C GLN A 231 -5.09 -9.23 -9.94
N LEU A 232 -5.63 -10.35 -10.43
CA LEU A 232 -7.07 -10.53 -10.58
C LEU A 232 -7.60 -11.34 -9.42
N TYR A 233 -8.71 -10.90 -8.84
CA TYR A 233 -9.45 -11.60 -7.80
C TYR A 233 -10.82 -11.97 -8.32
N PHE A 234 -11.16 -13.25 -8.19
CA PHE A 234 -12.46 -13.80 -8.53
C PHE A 234 -13.22 -13.98 -7.22
N LEU A 235 -14.20 -13.13 -6.99
CA LEU A 235 -15.07 -13.20 -5.81
C LEU A 235 -16.35 -13.93 -6.16
N ARG A 236 -16.86 -14.71 -5.20
CA ARG A 236 -18.17 -15.36 -5.29
C ARG A 236 -19.03 -14.97 -4.11
N LYS A 237 -20.32 -14.82 -4.35
CA LYS A 237 -21.35 -14.73 -3.33
C LYS A 237 -21.96 -16.11 -3.11
N ILE A 238 -21.86 -16.65 -1.90
CA ILE A 238 -22.57 -17.88 -1.52
C ILE A 238 -23.44 -17.54 -0.31
N GLY A 239 -24.76 -17.66 -0.46
CA GLY A 239 -25.71 -17.07 0.49
C GLY A 239 -25.61 -15.54 0.48
N ASN A 240 -25.34 -14.93 1.64
CA ASN A 240 -25.17 -13.49 1.78
C ASN A 240 -23.74 -13.07 2.16
N VAL A 241 -22.74 -13.88 1.78
CA VAL A 241 -21.33 -13.62 2.10
C VAL A 241 -20.51 -13.64 0.82
N TRP A 242 -19.73 -12.58 0.60
CA TRP A 242 -18.71 -12.54 -0.44
C TRP A 242 -17.36 -12.98 0.13
N LYS A 243 -16.69 -13.88 -0.60
CA LYS A 243 -15.30 -14.29 -0.33
C LYS A 243 -14.55 -14.47 -1.64
N ILE A 244 -13.22 -14.50 -1.53
CA ILE A 244 -12.35 -14.85 -2.63
C ILE A 244 -12.59 -16.33 -2.98
N TRP A 245 -12.91 -16.58 -4.24
CA TRP A 245 -12.97 -17.90 -4.82
C TRP A 245 -11.63 -18.26 -5.47
N ASP A 246 -11.02 -17.31 -6.17
CA ASP A 246 -9.70 -17.51 -6.72
C ASP A 246 -8.92 -16.21 -6.90
N ASN A 247 -7.60 -16.29 -7.10
CA ASN A 247 -6.81 -15.18 -7.59
C ASN A 247 -5.86 -15.60 -8.73
N TYR A 248 -5.64 -14.71 -9.68
CA TYR A 248 -4.55 -14.82 -10.63
C TYR A 248 -3.47 -13.82 -10.26
N ASN A 249 -2.37 -14.35 -9.72
CA ASN A 249 -1.15 -13.60 -9.45
C ASN A 249 -0.10 -14.01 -10.50
N PRO A 250 0.27 -13.14 -11.46
CA PRO A 250 1.26 -13.47 -12.49
C PRO A 250 2.64 -13.76 -11.90
N ASP A 251 2.92 -13.29 -10.67
CA ASP A 251 4.17 -13.50 -9.94
C ASP A 251 4.08 -14.65 -8.91
N ALA A 252 3.02 -15.47 -8.94
CA ALA A 252 2.90 -16.63 -8.05
C ALA A 252 4.10 -17.58 -8.20
N GLY A 253 4.64 -18.04 -7.06
CA GLY A 253 5.81 -18.95 -7.03
C GLY A 253 7.12 -18.31 -7.48
N ARG A 254 7.17 -17.00 -7.76
CA ARG A 254 8.43 -16.31 -8.14
C ARG A 254 9.48 -16.38 -7.04
N LEU A 255 9.06 -16.29 -5.78
CA LEU A 255 9.97 -16.45 -4.64
C LEU A 255 10.56 -17.87 -4.62
N ASN A 256 9.72 -18.89 -4.79
CA ASN A 256 10.13 -20.30 -4.88
C ASN A 256 11.17 -20.50 -5.99
N LYS A 257 10.90 -19.99 -7.20
CA LYS A 257 11.81 -20.07 -8.36
C LYS A 257 13.13 -19.31 -8.15
N ARG A 258 13.10 -18.15 -7.48
CA ARG A 258 14.33 -17.38 -7.19
C ARG A 258 15.27 -18.14 -6.26
N ILE A 259 14.71 -18.95 -5.36
CA ILE A 259 15.49 -19.77 -4.44
C ILE A 259 15.93 -21.10 -5.11
N GLU A 260 15.36 -21.50 -6.26
CA GLU A 260 15.80 -22.70 -7.02
C GLU A 260 17.04 -22.49 -7.91
N ILE A 261 17.46 -21.25 -8.16
CA ILE A 261 18.58 -20.92 -9.08
C ILE A 261 19.96 -21.00 -8.38
N ILE A 262 20.02 -21.56 -7.16
CA ILE A 262 21.25 -21.79 -6.38
C ILE A 262 21.40 -23.29 -6.16
#